data_AF-S6FNN7-F1
#
_entry.id   AF-S6FNN7-F1
#
_cell.length_a   1.000
_cell.length_b   1.000
_cell.length_c   1.000
_cell.angle_alpha   90.00
_cell.angle_beta   90.00
_cell.angle_gamma   90.00
#
_symmetry.space_group_name_H-M   'P 1'
#
loop_
_entity.id
_entity.type
_entity.pdbx_description
1 polymer ?
#
loop_
_entity_poly.entity_id
_entity_poly.type
_entity_poly.pdbx_seq_one_letter_code
_entity_poly.pdbx_strand_id
1 'polypeptide(L)'
;MSIYGGIFEGLGISFLLLESSYYGVIKELEKNKQLVLELYEALGEIEAFISISIYKEILEGNYCEPKFIEDIKLNIEDGVHPLLKNGVPNTIPLNKKVPVFCIIDEIFRGTNPVERISSSMSILKYIGETRALTFVATHDRELTDLLKDKYDFYYFSEDVDSNKGLSFDYKLKEGVSKTKNAIKLLDYIGYPKVITDNARKYAEKLENII
;
A
#
# COMPACT_ATOMS: atom_id res chain seq x y z
N MET A 1 -18.95 -59.77 -7.70
CA MET A 1 -18.87 -59.49 -6.25
C MET A 1 -18.32 -60.76 -5.60
N SER A 2 -17.05 -60.79 -5.21
CA SER A 2 -16.44 -62.04 -4.75
C SER A 2 -16.99 -62.41 -3.37
N ILE A 3 -17.31 -63.70 -3.17
CA ILE A 3 -17.80 -64.27 -1.90
C ILE A 3 -16.84 -63.99 -0.74
N TYR A 4 -15.54 -63.86 -1.06
CA TYR A 4 -14.49 -63.49 -0.11
C TYR A 4 -14.61 -62.06 0.42
N GLY A 5 -15.11 -61.11 -0.39
CA GLY A 5 -15.33 -59.73 0.09
C GLY A 5 -16.39 -59.66 1.19
N GLY A 6 -17.53 -60.35 1.01
CA GLY A 6 -18.64 -60.30 1.97
C GLY A 6 -18.39 -61.02 3.29
N ILE A 7 -17.62 -62.13 3.29
CA ILE A 7 -17.25 -62.84 4.52
C ILE A 7 -16.23 -62.04 5.33
N PHE A 8 -15.23 -61.44 4.67
CA PHE A 8 -14.25 -60.60 5.34
C PHE A 8 -14.85 -59.30 5.87
N GLU A 9 -15.82 -58.70 5.17
CA GLU A 9 -16.58 -57.56 5.70
C GLU A 9 -17.40 -57.94 6.93
N GLY A 10 -18.11 -59.08 6.90
CA GLY A 10 -18.89 -59.56 8.04
C GLY A 10 -18.06 -59.79 9.30
N LEU A 11 -16.87 -60.39 9.15
CA LEU A 11 -15.91 -60.55 10.25
C LEU A 11 -15.30 -59.21 10.68
N GLY A 12 -14.97 -58.33 9.74
CA GLY A 12 -14.44 -57.00 10.05
C GLY A 12 -15.38 -56.15 10.88
N ILE A 13 -16.70 -56.23 10.60
CA ILE A 13 -17.74 -55.55 11.39
C ILE A 13 -17.91 -56.21 12.77
N SER A 14 -17.97 -57.55 12.84
CA SER A 14 -18.18 -58.29 14.10
C SER A 14 -17.06 -58.05 15.12
N PHE A 15 -15.84 -57.84 14.64
CA PHE A 15 -14.66 -57.59 15.47
C PHE A 15 -14.25 -56.11 15.53
N LEU A 16 -15.05 -55.20 14.97
CA LEU A 16 -14.76 -53.76 14.90
C LEU A 16 -13.32 -53.48 14.44
N LEU A 17 -12.81 -54.26 13.49
CA LEU A 17 -11.40 -54.22 13.10
C LEU A 17 -11.01 -52.85 12.55
N LEU A 18 -11.94 -52.21 11.83
CA LEU A 18 -11.75 -50.86 11.29
C LEU A 18 -11.58 -49.83 12.41
N GLU A 19 -12.44 -49.89 13.44
CA GLU A 19 -12.44 -48.96 14.57
C GLU A 19 -11.21 -49.18 15.47
N SER A 20 -10.85 -50.43 15.74
CA SER A 20 -9.63 -50.77 16.49
C SER A 20 -8.36 -50.34 15.76
N SER A 21 -8.33 -50.50 14.43
CA SER A 21 -7.21 -50.03 13.60
C SER A 21 -7.12 -48.51 13.59
N TYR A 22 -8.28 -47.82 13.50
CA TYR A 22 -8.36 -46.36 13.59
C TYR A 22 -7.77 -45.84 14.91
N TYR A 23 -8.22 -46.35 16.06
CA TYR A 23 -7.66 -45.94 17.35
C TYR A 23 -6.19 -46.32 17.52
N GLY A 24 -5.75 -47.44 16.93
CA GLY A 24 -4.33 -47.83 16.87
C GLY A 24 -3.47 -46.79 16.16
N VAL A 25 -3.94 -46.31 15.00
CA VAL A 25 -3.27 -45.24 14.24
C VAL A 25 -3.28 -43.92 15.02
N ILE A 26 -4.42 -43.53 15.61
CA ILE A 26 -4.53 -42.31 16.42
C ILE A 26 -3.54 -42.34 17.58
N LYS A 27 -3.43 -43.47 18.29
CA LYS A 27 -2.50 -43.61 19.42
C LYS A 27 -1.04 -43.47 18.99
N GLU A 28 -0.67 -44.01 17.83
CA GLU A 28 0.69 -43.84 17.31
C GLU A 28 0.93 -42.40 16.82
N LEU A 29 -0.07 -41.74 16.22
CA LEU A 29 0.00 -40.33 15.88
C LEU A 29 0.12 -39.43 17.12
N GLU A 30 -0.62 -39.71 18.19
CA GLU A 30 -0.53 -38.97 19.45
C GLU A 30 0.85 -39.13 20.09
N LYS A 31 1.38 -40.35 20.07
CA LYS A 31 2.73 -40.66 20.57
C LYS A 31 3.82 -39.93 19.78
N ASN A 32 3.64 -39.77 18.48
CA ASN A 32 4.57 -39.07 17.59
C ASN A 32 4.13 -37.64 17.26
N LYS A 33 3.18 -37.07 18.00
CA LYS A 33 2.56 -35.77 17.68
C LYS A 33 3.59 -34.67 17.44
N GLN A 34 4.63 -34.64 18.27
CA GLN A 34 5.70 -33.65 18.16
C GLN A 34 6.46 -33.77 16.83
N LEU A 35 6.83 -34.98 16.42
CA LEU A 35 7.49 -35.22 15.13
C LEU A 35 6.59 -34.85 13.94
N VAL A 36 5.28 -35.12 14.04
CA VAL A 36 4.32 -34.74 13.00
C VAL A 36 4.20 -33.21 12.89
N LEU A 37 4.20 -32.49 14.02
CA LEU A 37 4.19 -31.03 14.04
C LEU A 37 5.49 -30.45 13.46
N GLU A 38 6.65 -30.98 13.84
CA GLU A 38 7.95 -30.57 13.28
C GLU A 38 8.01 -30.79 11.77
N LEU A 39 7.48 -31.92 11.27
CA LEU A 39 7.37 -32.18 9.84
C LEU A 39 6.46 -31.16 9.14
N TYR A 40 5.33 -30.82 9.77
CA TYR A 40 4.39 -29.84 9.23
C TYR A 40 4.99 -28.43 9.18
N GLU A 41 5.70 -28.01 10.22
CA GLU A 41 6.42 -26.74 10.26
C GLU A 41 7.53 -26.70 9.20
N ALA A 42 8.34 -27.75 9.09
CA ALA A 42 9.39 -27.83 8.07
C ALA A 42 8.83 -27.76 6.64
N LEU A 43 7.71 -28.44 6.37
CA LEU A 43 7.03 -28.34 5.09
C LEU A 43 6.52 -26.90 4.83
N GLY A 44 5.92 -26.27 5.84
CA GLY A 44 5.43 -24.89 5.73
C GLY A 44 6.54 -23.87 5.48
N GLU A 45 7.71 -24.04 6.11
CA GLU A 45 8.89 -23.20 5.83
C GLU A 45 9.37 -23.36 4.39
N ILE A 46 9.43 -24.60 3.88
CA ILE A 46 9.79 -24.88 2.48
C ILE A 46 8.82 -24.19 1.52
N GLU A 47 7.51 -24.31 1.76
CA GLU A 47 6.49 -23.65 0.91
C GLU A 47 6.60 -22.13 0.94
N ALA A 48 6.88 -21.54 2.12
CA ALA A 48 7.12 -20.11 2.24
C ALA A 48 8.36 -19.66 1.45
N PHE A 49 9.46 -20.40 1.53
CA PHE A 49 10.66 -20.11 0.76
C PHE A 49 10.46 -20.23 -0.76
N ILE A 50 9.73 -21.25 -1.21
CA ILE A 50 9.37 -21.40 -2.63
C ILE A 50 8.53 -20.21 -3.09
N SER A 51 7.52 -19.81 -2.31
CA SER A 51 6.65 -18.66 -2.62
C SER A 51 7.44 -17.35 -2.76
N ILE A 52 8.33 -17.06 -1.81
CA ILE A 52 9.20 -15.87 -1.86
C ILE A 52 10.15 -15.94 -3.07
N SER A 53 10.69 -17.11 -3.38
CA SER A 53 11.61 -17.30 -4.51
C SER A 53 10.94 -17.05 -5.85
N ILE A 54 9.73 -17.61 -6.05
CA ILE A 54 8.90 -17.35 -7.23
C ILE A 54 8.59 -15.85 -7.35
N TYR A 55 8.24 -15.20 -6.24
CA TYR A 55 7.96 -13.77 -6.26
C TYR A 55 9.19 -12.93 -6.65
N LYS A 56 10.38 -13.28 -6.15
CA LYS A 56 11.64 -12.64 -6.55
C LYS A 56 11.93 -12.81 -8.04
N GLU A 57 11.60 -13.97 -8.63
CA GLU A 57 11.73 -14.22 -10.06
C GLU A 57 10.78 -13.33 -10.89
N ILE A 58 9.52 -13.20 -10.45
CA ILE A 58 8.51 -12.31 -11.08
C ILE A 58 8.97 -10.85 -11.07
N LEU A 59 9.70 -10.42 -10.04
CA LEU A 59 10.20 -9.05 -9.94
C LEU A 59 11.39 -8.78 -10.88
N GLU A 60 11.95 -9.78 -11.55
CA GLU A 60 13.04 -9.66 -12.54
C GLU A 60 14.25 -8.84 -12.03
N GLY A 61 14.57 -8.97 -10.74
CA GLY A 61 15.66 -8.23 -10.10
C GLY A 61 15.29 -6.84 -9.57
N ASN A 62 14.03 -6.40 -9.69
CA ASN A 62 13.50 -5.17 -9.09
C ASN A 62 13.15 -5.37 -7.61
N TYR A 63 14.10 -5.87 -6.83
CA TYR A 63 14.01 -5.98 -5.38
C TYR A 63 15.41 -5.85 -4.76
N CYS A 64 15.46 -5.58 -3.47
CA CYS A 64 16.71 -5.62 -2.71
C CYS A 64 16.53 -6.49 -1.47
N GLU A 65 17.64 -7.00 -0.94
CA GLU A 65 17.65 -7.61 0.38
C GLU A 65 17.71 -6.51 1.45
N PRO A 66 16.70 -6.41 2.33
CA PRO A 66 16.69 -5.38 3.36
C PRO A 66 17.81 -5.63 4.37
N LYS A 67 18.56 -4.57 4.69
CA LYS A 67 19.57 -4.60 5.75
C LYS A 67 18.94 -4.12 7.05
N PHE A 68 18.72 -5.04 7.99
CA PHE A 68 18.25 -4.69 9.32
C PHE A 68 19.40 -4.10 10.14
N ILE A 69 19.14 -2.93 10.73
CA ILE A 69 20.08 -2.18 11.57
C ILE A 69 19.41 -1.91 12.93
N GLU A 70 20.20 -1.75 13.99
CA GLU A 70 19.67 -1.42 15.34
C GLU A 70 19.01 -0.03 15.38
N ASP A 71 19.45 0.88 14.51
CA ASP A 71 18.89 2.22 14.37
C ASP A 71 17.57 2.16 13.58
N ILE A 72 16.49 2.72 14.12
CA ILE A 72 15.20 2.76 13.41
C ILE A 72 15.24 3.83 12.32
N LYS A 73 15.76 3.49 11.14
CA LYS A 73 15.78 4.37 9.97
C LYS A 73 15.12 3.67 8.80
N LEU A 74 14.40 4.44 7.99
CA LEU A 74 13.91 4.01 6.70
C LEU A 74 14.66 4.82 5.66
N ASN A 75 15.10 4.24 4.55
CA ASN A 75 15.58 5.01 3.41
C ASN A 75 15.16 4.27 2.16
N ILE A 76 14.43 4.94 1.28
CA ILE A 76 13.91 4.33 0.06
C ILE A 76 14.62 5.00 -1.11
N GLU A 77 15.40 4.23 -1.85
CA GLU A 77 16.07 4.65 -3.07
C GLU A 77 15.42 3.90 -4.24
N ASP A 78 14.91 4.65 -5.24
CA ASP A 78 14.23 4.10 -6.41
C ASP A 78 13.14 3.06 -6.09
N GLY A 79 12.39 3.30 -5.00
CA GLY A 79 11.33 2.41 -4.54
C GLY A 79 10.15 2.37 -5.50
N VAL A 80 9.63 1.17 -5.72
CA VAL A 80 8.45 0.90 -6.57
C VAL A 80 7.41 0.15 -5.75
N HIS A 81 6.12 0.48 -5.94
CA HIS A 81 5.05 -0.25 -5.29
C HIS A 81 4.96 -1.70 -5.84
N PRO A 82 5.07 -2.75 -5.03
CA PRO A 82 5.24 -4.13 -5.51
C PRO A 82 4.08 -4.70 -6.35
N LEU A 83 2.89 -4.10 -6.24
CA LEU A 83 1.70 -4.50 -7.01
C LEU A 83 1.46 -3.67 -8.29
N LEU A 84 2.31 -2.67 -8.57
CA LEU A 84 2.17 -1.86 -9.79
C LEU A 84 3.02 -2.46 -10.91
N LYS A 85 2.37 -2.88 -12.00
CA LYS A 85 3.04 -3.49 -13.17
C LYS A 85 4.09 -2.57 -13.81
N ASN A 86 3.78 -1.27 -13.93
CA ASN A 86 4.66 -0.25 -14.52
C ASN A 86 4.84 0.89 -13.51
N GLY A 87 5.19 0.56 -12.26
CA GLY A 87 5.40 1.57 -11.23
C GLY A 87 6.62 2.44 -11.54
N VAL A 88 6.47 3.76 -11.39
CA VAL A 88 7.58 4.69 -11.57
C VAL A 88 8.38 4.77 -10.26
N PRO A 89 9.71 4.54 -10.28
CA PRO A 89 10.52 4.53 -9.08
C PRO A 89 10.64 5.93 -8.48
N ASN A 90 10.60 6.02 -7.15
CA ASN A 90 10.73 7.25 -6.40
C ASN A 90 11.66 7.07 -5.19
N THR A 91 12.48 8.08 -4.92
CA THR A 91 13.39 8.12 -3.78
C THR A 91 12.79 8.98 -2.68
N ILE A 92 12.80 8.46 -1.46
CA ILE A 92 12.26 9.13 -0.28
C ILE A 92 13.36 9.11 0.80
N PRO A 93 14.09 10.23 0.98
CA PRO A 93 15.17 10.32 1.96
C PRO A 93 14.59 10.46 3.37
N LEU A 94 14.71 9.42 4.20
CA LEU A 94 14.04 9.36 5.50
C LEU A 94 15.04 9.22 6.66
N ASN A 95 15.82 10.28 6.88
CA ASN A 95 16.88 10.31 7.89
C ASN A 95 16.38 10.52 9.34
N LYS A 96 15.19 10.02 9.71
CA LYS A 96 14.62 10.16 11.06
C LYS A 96 14.60 8.84 11.83
N LYS A 97 14.95 8.92 13.12
CA LYS A 97 14.95 7.78 14.06
C LYS A 97 13.58 7.57 14.71
N VAL A 98 12.60 7.06 13.97
CA VAL A 98 11.19 7.05 14.41
C VAL A 98 10.55 5.66 14.33
N PRO A 99 9.99 5.13 15.43
CA PRO A 99 9.37 3.80 15.49
C PRO A 99 8.02 3.68 14.79
N VAL A 100 7.36 4.81 14.52
CA VAL A 100 6.01 4.82 13.95
C VAL A 100 6.05 5.36 12.53
N PHE A 101 5.43 4.63 11.61
CA PHE A 101 5.16 5.07 10.25
C PHE A 101 3.67 5.41 10.12
N CYS A 102 3.36 6.64 9.72
CA CYS A 102 2.01 7.18 9.65
C CYS A 102 1.76 7.72 8.24
N ILE A 103 0.78 7.17 7.55
CA ILE A 103 0.33 7.67 6.24
C ILE A 103 -1.11 8.14 6.41
N ILE A 104 -1.39 9.34 5.94
CA ILE A 104 -2.73 9.91 5.94
C ILE A 104 -3.05 10.39 4.53
N ASP A 105 -4.21 9.98 4.01
CA ASP A 105 -4.74 10.44 2.74
C ASP A 105 -5.95 11.34 3.01
N GLU A 106 -5.85 12.62 2.65
CA GLU A 106 -6.91 13.64 2.75
C GLU A 106 -7.61 13.73 4.11
N ILE A 107 -7.01 14.48 5.04
CA ILE A 107 -7.56 14.70 6.38
C ILE A 107 -8.93 15.39 6.30
N PHE A 108 -9.96 14.76 6.89
CA PHE A 108 -11.33 15.28 6.98
C PHE A 108 -11.95 15.72 5.64
N ARG A 109 -11.76 14.92 4.58
CA ARG A 109 -12.44 15.14 3.29
C ARG A 109 -13.97 15.24 3.47
N GLY A 110 -14.58 16.28 2.88
CA GLY A 110 -16.04 16.45 2.84
C GLY A 110 -16.64 17.35 3.92
N THR A 111 -15.83 17.96 4.80
CA THR A 111 -16.29 19.01 5.73
C THR A 111 -16.00 20.43 5.21
N ASN A 112 -16.46 21.44 5.96
CA ASN A 112 -16.18 22.85 5.73
C ASN A 112 -14.66 23.10 5.57
N PRO A 113 -14.19 23.77 4.51
CA PRO A 113 -12.77 24.06 4.30
C PRO A 113 -12.06 24.69 5.51
N VAL A 114 -12.71 25.64 6.20
CA VAL A 114 -12.09 26.33 7.35
C VAL A 114 -11.82 25.35 8.48
N GLU A 115 -12.83 24.55 8.86
CA GLU A 115 -12.71 23.55 9.92
C GLU A 115 -11.76 22.41 9.53
N ARG A 116 -11.76 22.03 8.25
CA ARG A 116 -10.84 21.02 7.70
C ARG A 116 -9.39 21.46 7.87
N ILE A 117 -9.05 22.65 7.37
CA ILE A 117 -7.69 23.18 7.41
C ILE A 117 -7.25 23.40 8.86
N SER A 118 -8.10 24.00 9.71
CA SER A 118 -7.74 24.27 11.10
C SER A 118 -7.51 22.98 11.90
N SER A 119 -8.36 21.97 11.70
CA SER A 119 -8.25 20.69 12.39
C SER A 119 -7.05 19.89 11.88
N SER A 120 -6.82 19.87 10.57
CA SER A 120 -5.66 19.23 9.94
C SER A 120 -4.36 19.83 10.45
N MET A 121 -4.27 21.17 10.49
CA MET A 121 -3.11 21.87 11.04
C MET A 121 -2.85 21.49 12.50
N SER A 122 -3.89 21.43 13.33
CA SER A 122 -3.75 21.05 14.75
C SER A 122 -3.21 19.62 14.91
N ILE A 123 -3.80 18.66 14.17
CA ILE A 123 -3.39 17.26 14.19
C ILE A 123 -1.95 17.10 13.68
N LEU A 124 -1.60 17.74 12.57
CA LEU A 124 -0.26 17.63 11.99
C LEU A 124 0.80 18.29 12.88
N LYS A 125 0.48 19.40 13.56
CA LYS A 125 1.39 19.97 14.56
C LYS A 125 1.62 19.01 15.72
N TYR A 126 0.55 18.39 16.23
CA TYR A 126 0.66 17.40 17.30
C TYR A 126 1.50 16.19 16.88
N ILE A 127 1.20 15.59 15.72
CA ILE A 127 1.91 14.41 15.22
C ILE A 127 3.38 14.75 14.91
N GLY A 128 3.66 15.92 14.34
CA GLY A 128 5.02 16.37 14.01
C GLY A 128 5.93 16.54 15.24
N GLU A 129 5.37 16.61 16.45
CA GLU A 129 6.11 16.65 17.71
C GLU A 129 6.27 15.27 18.36
N THR A 130 5.65 14.23 17.78
CA THR A 130 5.80 12.84 18.22
C THR A 130 6.96 12.13 17.50
N ARG A 131 7.24 10.89 17.89
CA ARG A 131 8.23 10.03 17.23
C ARG A 131 7.62 9.26 16.04
N ALA A 132 6.93 9.97 15.15
CA ALA A 132 6.32 9.39 13.95
C ALA A 132 6.96 9.96 12.67
N LEU A 133 7.13 9.09 11.68
CA LEU A 133 7.36 9.46 10.30
C LEU A 133 6.01 9.61 9.62
N THR A 134 5.66 10.83 9.22
CA THR A 134 4.31 11.12 8.75
C THR A 134 4.31 11.59 7.31
N PHE A 135 3.56 10.87 6.47
CA PHE A 135 3.23 11.24 5.10
C PHE A 135 1.78 11.67 5.03
N VAL A 136 1.53 12.80 4.38
CA VAL A 136 0.18 13.35 4.22
C VAL A 136 -0.01 13.70 2.76
N ALA A 137 -1.02 13.10 2.13
CA ALA A 137 -1.53 13.57 0.85
C ALA A 137 -2.67 14.55 1.11
N THR A 138 -2.61 15.73 0.50
CA THR A 138 -3.65 16.76 0.62
C THR A 138 -3.70 17.67 -0.60
N HIS A 139 -4.90 18.14 -0.93
CA HIS A 139 -5.14 19.23 -1.86
C HIS A 139 -5.14 20.63 -1.22
N ASP A 140 -5.13 20.73 0.12
CA ASP A 140 -5.21 22.00 0.85
C ASP A 140 -3.85 22.72 0.84
N ARG A 141 -3.69 23.70 -0.06
CA ARG A 141 -2.44 24.46 -0.25
C ARG A 141 -2.13 25.36 0.95
N GLU A 142 -3.15 25.79 1.67
CA GLU A 142 -3.03 26.65 2.85
C GLU A 142 -2.18 25.98 3.94
N LEU A 143 -2.20 24.65 4.02
CA LEU A 143 -1.36 23.90 4.96
C LEU A 143 0.13 24.04 4.65
N THR A 144 0.52 24.34 3.40
CA THR A 144 1.95 24.42 3.03
C THR A 144 2.64 25.57 3.72
N ASP A 145 2.01 26.75 3.73
CA ASP A 145 2.57 27.93 4.39
C ASP A 145 2.52 27.80 5.92
N LEU A 146 1.45 27.19 6.45
CA LEU A 146 1.21 27.02 7.88
C LEU A 146 2.14 25.98 8.54
N LEU A 147 2.68 25.04 7.76
CA LEU A 147 3.49 23.91 8.24
C LEU A 147 4.91 23.85 7.64
N LYS A 148 5.34 24.88 6.90
CA LYS A 148 6.67 24.99 6.25
C LYS A 148 7.87 24.67 7.15
N ASP A 149 7.77 24.97 8.45
CA ASP A 149 8.87 24.79 9.40
C ASP A 149 8.84 23.41 10.10
N LYS A 150 7.84 22.57 9.80
CA LYS A 150 7.61 21.27 10.45
C LYS A 150 7.65 20.10 9.47
N TYR A 151 7.26 20.33 8.22
CA TYR A 151 7.15 19.31 7.17
C TYR A 151 7.91 19.72 5.92
N ASP A 152 8.47 18.72 5.24
CA ASP A 152 8.99 18.86 3.89
C ASP A 152 7.86 18.63 2.89
N PHE A 153 7.84 19.41 1.82
CA PHE A 153 6.76 19.38 0.82
C PHE A 153 7.22 18.69 -0.45
N TYR A 154 6.34 17.85 -0.97
CA TYR A 154 6.54 17.16 -2.24
C TYR A 154 5.24 17.17 -3.04
N TYR A 155 5.37 17.05 -4.35
CA TYR A 155 4.23 17.00 -5.24
C TYR A 155 4.47 16.06 -6.43
N PHE A 156 3.37 15.56 -6.98
CA PHE A 156 3.34 14.98 -8.32
C PHE A 156 2.81 16.03 -9.30
N SER A 157 3.25 15.96 -10.55
CA SER A 157 2.78 16.87 -11.60
C SER A 157 2.09 16.15 -12.73
N GLU A 158 1.07 16.81 -13.23
CA GLU A 158 0.37 16.46 -14.45
C GLU A 158 0.67 17.48 -15.56
N ASP A 159 0.75 16.99 -16.79
CA ASP A 159 0.78 17.81 -17.99
C ASP A 159 -0.44 17.52 -18.86
N VAL A 160 -1.05 18.58 -19.38
CA VAL A 160 -2.22 18.50 -20.26
C VAL A 160 -1.82 19.06 -21.61
N ASP A 161 -1.52 18.16 -22.53
CA ASP A 161 -1.22 18.46 -23.92
C ASP A 161 -2.50 18.35 -24.75
N SER A 162 -2.71 19.32 -25.65
CA SER A 162 -3.88 19.35 -26.54
C SER A 162 -3.94 18.15 -27.49
N ASN A 163 -2.80 17.50 -27.77
CA ASN A 163 -2.69 16.38 -28.69
C ASN A 163 -2.56 15.02 -28.00
N LYS A 164 -1.97 14.96 -26.79
CA LYS A 164 -1.71 13.71 -26.05
C LYS A 164 -2.65 13.48 -24.88
N GLY A 165 -3.42 14.49 -24.50
CA GLY A 165 -4.31 14.44 -23.34
C GLY A 165 -3.62 14.67 -22.02
N LEU A 166 -4.16 14.04 -20.98
CA LEU A 166 -3.63 14.11 -19.62
C LEU A 166 -2.52 13.08 -19.45
N SER A 167 -1.33 13.55 -19.07
CA SER A 167 -0.18 12.71 -18.78
C SER A 167 0.38 13.02 -17.38
N PHE A 168 0.89 11.99 -16.72
CA PHE A 168 1.54 12.10 -15.42
C PHE A 168 2.91 11.46 -15.53
N ASP A 169 3.94 12.11 -15.00
CA ASP A 169 5.27 11.49 -14.91
C ASP A 169 5.42 10.59 -13.69
N TYR A 170 4.50 10.68 -12.72
CA TYR A 170 4.50 9.95 -11.46
C TYR A 170 5.82 10.07 -10.68
N LYS A 171 6.55 11.18 -10.89
CA LYS A 171 7.78 11.50 -10.18
C LYS A 171 7.48 12.45 -9.03
N LEU A 172 7.90 12.06 -7.84
CA LEU A 172 7.83 12.85 -6.63
C LEU A 172 8.87 13.97 -6.73
N LYS A 173 8.42 15.22 -6.65
CA LYS A 173 9.25 16.42 -6.80
C LYS A 173 9.18 17.25 -5.53
N GLU A 174 10.29 17.86 -5.16
CA GLU A 174 10.36 18.73 -3.99
C GLU A 174 9.59 20.05 -4.22
N GLY A 175 8.87 20.50 -3.20
CA GLY A 175 8.10 21.73 -3.19
C GLY A 175 6.59 21.50 -3.33
N VAL A 176 5.89 22.55 -3.78
CA VAL A 176 4.43 22.57 -3.91
C VAL A 176 4.06 22.72 -5.39
N SER A 177 3.07 21.95 -5.85
CA SER A 177 2.59 22.04 -7.23
C SER A 177 2.10 23.45 -7.56
N LYS A 178 2.56 24.01 -8.68
CA LYS A 178 2.15 25.33 -9.18
C LYS A 178 1.09 25.24 -10.27
N THR A 179 0.78 24.05 -10.76
CA THR A 179 -0.08 23.86 -11.92
C THR A 179 -1.56 23.85 -11.53
N LYS A 180 -2.37 24.52 -12.35
CA LYS A 180 -3.84 24.52 -12.29
C LYS A 180 -4.37 24.00 -13.62
N ASN A 181 -4.26 22.70 -13.85
CA ASN A 181 -4.58 22.12 -15.16
C ASN A 181 -6.04 21.70 -15.34
N ALA A 182 -6.89 21.86 -14.32
CA ALA A 182 -8.31 21.45 -14.37
C ALA A 182 -9.08 22.07 -15.56
N ILE A 183 -8.90 23.38 -15.83
CA ILE A 183 -9.60 24.03 -16.94
C ILE A 183 -9.06 23.56 -18.31
N LYS A 184 -7.74 23.29 -18.39
CA LYS A 184 -7.14 22.70 -19.61
C LYS A 184 -7.67 21.29 -19.87
N LEU A 185 -7.91 20.52 -18.81
CA LEU A 185 -8.50 19.19 -18.92
C LEU A 185 -9.93 19.25 -19.48
N LEU A 186 -10.74 20.22 -19.04
CA LEU A 186 -12.09 20.43 -19.61
C LEU A 186 -12.03 20.72 -21.13
N ASP A 187 -11.05 21.52 -21.56
CA ASP A 187 -10.82 21.80 -22.97
C ASP A 187 -10.46 20.53 -23.75
N TYR A 188 -9.58 19.69 -23.20
CA TYR A 188 -9.19 18.42 -23.82
C TYR A 188 -10.35 17.42 -23.92
N ILE A 189 -11.20 17.34 -22.89
CA ILE A 189 -12.39 16.47 -22.89
C ILE A 189 -13.44 16.94 -23.92
N GLY A 190 -13.30 18.16 -24.46
CA GLY A 190 -14.19 18.69 -25.49
C GLY A 190 -15.39 19.44 -24.93
N TYR A 191 -15.28 20.00 -23.72
CA TYR A 191 -16.31 20.91 -23.22
C TYR A 191 -16.45 22.13 -24.15
N PRO A 192 -17.66 22.68 -24.33
CA PRO A 192 -17.86 23.88 -25.13
C PRO A 192 -16.92 25.02 -24.72
N LYS A 193 -16.27 25.66 -25.71
CA LYS A 193 -15.29 26.73 -25.47
C LYS A 193 -15.82 27.87 -24.60
N VAL A 194 -17.10 28.19 -24.72
CA VAL A 194 -17.76 29.17 -23.86
C VAL A 194 -17.64 28.84 -22.37
N ILE A 195 -17.65 27.56 -21.99
CA ILE A 195 -17.50 27.13 -20.59
C ILE A 195 -16.06 27.31 -20.14
N THR A 196 -15.09 26.83 -20.91
CA THR A 196 -13.67 26.86 -20.53
C THR A 196 -13.11 28.28 -20.56
N ASP A 197 -13.52 29.11 -21.52
CA ASP A 197 -13.14 30.52 -21.60
C ASP A 197 -13.74 31.34 -20.44
N ASN A 198 -14.99 31.08 -20.07
CA ASN A 198 -15.60 31.71 -18.90
C ASN A 198 -14.94 31.25 -17.60
N ALA A 199 -14.65 29.95 -17.46
CA ALA A 199 -13.97 29.40 -16.29
C ALA A 199 -12.60 30.06 -16.06
N ARG A 200 -11.81 30.29 -17.12
CA ARG A 200 -10.54 31.03 -17.04
C ARG A 200 -10.75 32.45 -16.50
N LYS A 201 -11.71 33.18 -17.08
CA LYS A 201 -12.03 34.55 -16.65
C LYS A 201 -12.49 34.61 -15.18
N TYR A 202 -13.27 33.63 -14.73
CA TYR A 202 -13.72 33.57 -13.35
C TYR A 202 -12.58 33.21 -12.39
N ALA A 203 -11.69 32.29 -12.77
CA ALA A 203 -10.51 31.96 -11.97
C ALA A 203 -9.60 33.19 -11.78
N GLU A 204 -9.30 33.93 -12.85
CA GLU A 204 -8.51 35.17 -12.77
C GLU A 204 -9.17 36.23 -11.87
N LYS A 205 -10.51 36.38 -11.94
CA LYS A 205 -11.22 37.31 -11.04
C LYS A 205 -11.14 36.88 -9.58
N LEU A 206 -11.31 35.59 -9.28
CA LEU A 206 -11.29 35.08 -7.91
C LEU A 206 -9.89 35.17 -7.29
N GLU A 207 -8.83 34.95 -8.05
CA GLU A 207 -7.43 35.12 -7.59
C GLU A 207 -7.08 36.56 -7.24
N ASN A 208 -7.81 37.55 -7.75
CA ASN A 208 -7.62 38.96 -7.38
C ASN A 208 -8.48 39.38 -6.17
N ILE A 209 -9.37 38.51 -5.69
CA ILE A 209 -10.29 38.78 -4.58
C ILE A 209 -9.87 38.04 -3.30
N ILE A 210 -9.19 36.90 -3.44
CA ILE A 210 -8.73 36.00 -2.37
C ILE A 210 -7.23 36.19 -2.19
#